data_AF-A0A0W0R0A1-F1
#
_entry.id   AF-A0A0W0R0A1-F1
#
_cell.length_a   1.000
_cell.length_b   1.000
_cell.length_c   1.000
_cell.angle_alpha   90.00
_cell.angle_beta   90.00
_cell.angle_gamma   90.00
#
_symmetry.space_group_name_H-M   'P 1'
#
loop_
_entity.id
_entity.type
_entity.pdbx_description
1 polymer ?
#
loop_
_entity_poly.entity_id
_entity_poly.type
_entity_poly.pdbx_seq_one_letter_code
_entity_poly.pdbx_strand_id
1 'polypeptide(L)'
;MPIKKAELHVHLEGTISPTLAKMLAKRNKLQIPPGLISEDGTSYLYRDFLHFLKVYDTLADLIKTPEDYYDVTFEYLKELALEDTIYVEMMYSPDHAEKTTGAPSINNLEAIQKAIDDAQEKHDIVGRIILTAVRHFGQDASIRVVKEASKKLVPCVTGFGLGGDEINFPPKLFKRAYQMANDLGLECTVHAGEFAPASGMIEAMENLPIKRIGHGVQSIYSPEAVAMVKDRDIALEVCPSSNIQLGLFKNFTEHPFPKFLEEGVKISIGSDDPPFMSTTLPEEYKRVQKAYQYDDATMNRITEMAIDYAFVDEQTKKKLKEKINN
;
A
#
# COMPACT_ATOMS: atom_id res chain seq x y z
N MET A 1 14.25 22.46 -5.27
CA MET A 1 13.42 22.23 -4.06
C MET A 1 13.37 20.73 -3.84
N PRO A 2 13.31 20.22 -2.61
CA PRO A 2 13.27 18.78 -2.41
C PRO A 2 12.01 18.19 -3.06
N ILE A 3 12.15 17.05 -3.74
CA ILE A 3 11.02 16.35 -4.37
C ILE A 3 10.07 15.90 -3.25
N LYS A 4 8.84 16.43 -3.29
CA LYS A 4 7.75 15.97 -2.44
C LYS A 4 7.28 14.59 -2.88
N LYS A 5 6.91 13.76 -1.92
CA LYS A 5 6.58 12.34 -2.16
C LYS A 5 5.15 12.06 -1.73
N ALA A 6 4.51 11.14 -2.44
CA ALA A 6 3.20 10.64 -2.10
C ALA A 6 3.15 9.13 -2.36
N GLU A 7 2.52 8.39 -1.46
CA GLU A 7 2.46 6.93 -1.53
C GLU A 7 1.04 6.44 -1.46
N LEU A 8 0.66 5.60 -2.43
CA LEU A 8 -0.68 5.04 -2.53
C LEU A 8 -0.73 3.53 -2.23
N HIS A 9 0.44 2.92 -1.99
CA HIS A 9 0.58 1.48 -1.88
C HIS A 9 1.69 1.10 -0.90
N VAL A 10 1.26 0.87 0.34
CA VAL A 10 2.06 0.31 1.42
C VAL A 10 1.16 -0.48 2.36
N HIS A 11 1.60 -1.64 2.84
CA HIS A 11 0.88 -2.40 3.87
C HIS A 11 1.30 -1.90 5.25
N LEU A 12 0.34 -1.50 6.08
CA LEU A 12 0.61 -0.91 7.39
C LEU A 12 1.39 -1.86 8.30
N GLU A 13 0.99 -3.13 8.36
CA GLU A 13 1.73 -4.15 9.11
C GLU A 13 3.10 -4.47 8.48
N GLY A 14 3.26 -4.17 7.19
CA GLY A 14 4.52 -4.27 6.45
C GLY A 14 5.51 -3.15 6.78
N THR A 15 5.10 -2.06 7.43
CA THR A 15 5.99 -0.93 7.74
C THR A 15 6.78 -1.08 9.04
N ILE A 16 6.52 -2.13 9.82
CA ILE A 16 7.12 -2.31 11.15
C ILE A 16 8.64 -2.39 11.01
N SER A 17 9.35 -1.36 11.48
CA SER A 17 10.81 -1.34 11.48
C SER A 17 11.36 -2.40 12.45
N PRO A 18 12.58 -2.94 12.26
CA PRO A 18 13.18 -3.84 13.25
C PRO A 18 13.33 -3.21 14.65
N THR A 19 13.46 -1.88 14.74
CA THR A 19 13.46 -1.15 16.00
C THR A 19 12.09 -1.18 16.66
N LEU A 20 11.03 -0.85 15.91
CA LEU A 20 9.66 -0.92 16.39
C LEU A 20 9.26 -2.35 16.77
N ALA A 21 9.60 -3.35 15.95
CA ALA A 21 9.35 -4.75 16.25
C ALA A 21 9.92 -5.15 17.61
N LYS A 22 11.15 -4.74 17.94
CA LYS A 22 11.77 -5.01 19.27
C LYS A 22 11.00 -4.32 20.39
N MET A 23 10.52 -3.10 20.17
CA MET A 23 9.70 -2.36 21.13
C MET A 23 8.36 -3.08 21.39
N LEU A 24 7.63 -3.44 20.31
CA LEU A 24 6.37 -4.16 20.38
C LEU A 24 6.54 -5.53 21.06
N ALA A 25 7.57 -6.30 20.66
CA ALA A 25 7.86 -7.60 21.27
C ALA A 25 8.11 -7.47 22.78
N LYS A 26 8.87 -6.47 23.21
CA LYS A 26 9.11 -6.21 24.63
C LYS A 26 7.82 -5.81 25.36
N ARG A 27 7.02 -4.89 24.80
CA ARG A 27 5.74 -4.45 25.39
C ARG A 27 4.77 -5.62 25.56
N ASN A 28 4.65 -6.45 24.53
CA ASN A 28 3.69 -7.54 24.45
C ASN A 28 4.23 -8.88 24.99
N LYS A 29 5.45 -8.90 25.55
CA LYS A 29 6.11 -10.09 26.12
C LYS A 29 6.24 -11.23 25.11
N LEU A 30 6.50 -10.88 23.86
CA LEU A 30 6.75 -11.79 22.75
C LEU A 30 8.25 -11.87 22.46
N GLN A 31 8.65 -12.88 21.69
CA GLN A 31 10.01 -13.01 21.19
C GLN A 31 9.99 -12.94 19.67
N ILE A 32 10.94 -12.18 19.11
CA ILE A 32 11.21 -12.20 17.67
C ILE A 32 12.10 -13.42 17.41
N PRO A 33 11.73 -14.33 16.50
CA PRO A 33 12.59 -15.44 16.13
C PRO A 33 13.98 -14.95 15.68
N PRO A 34 15.07 -15.64 16.08
CA PRO A 34 16.41 -15.25 15.69
C PRO A 34 16.62 -15.38 14.18
N GLY A 35 17.46 -14.51 13.61
CA GLY A 35 17.81 -14.55 12.19
C GLY A 35 16.80 -13.92 11.24
N LEU A 36 15.75 -13.26 11.75
CA LEU A 36 14.82 -12.50 10.92
C LEU A 36 15.31 -11.09 10.59
N ILE A 37 16.06 -10.46 11.48
CA ILE A 37 16.58 -9.11 11.29
C ILE A 37 17.95 -9.23 10.62
N SER A 38 18.17 -8.47 9.56
CA SER A 38 19.44 -8.33 8.84
C SER A 38 20.54 -7.74 9.72
N GLU A 39 21.79 -7.89 9.27
CA GLU A 39 22.95 -7.33 9.98
C GLU A 39 22.95 -5.80 10.03
N ASP A 40 22.35 -5.12 9.05
CA ASP A 40 22.18 -3.66 9.05
C ASP A 40 21.19 -3.16 10.10
N GLY A 41 20.37 -4.06 10.66
CA GLY A 41 19.39 -3.76 11.70
C GLY A 41 18.17 -2.96 11.20
N THR A 42 18.01 -2.77 9.89
CA THR A 42 16.93 -1.97 9.30
C THR A 42 16.00 -2.76 8.38
N SER A 43 16.39 -3.99 7.98
CA SER A 43 15.61 -4.85 7.09
C SER A 43 15.34 -6.26 7.64
N TYR A 44 14.48 -7.00 6.95
CA TYR A 44 14.19 -8.40 7.27
C TYR A 44 14.74 -9.38 6.23
N LEU A 45 15.12 -10.57 6.70
CA LEU A 45 15.67 -11.63 5.89
C LEU A 45 14.62 -12.70 5.58
N TYR A 46 14.50 -13.06 4.31
CA TYR A 46 13.72 -14.19 3.83
C TYR A 46 14.39 -14.87 2.63
N ARG A 47 13.89 -16.05 2.24
CA ARG A 47 14.54 -16.92 1.24
C ARG A 47 13.80 -16.94 -0.09
N ASP A 48 12.48 -16.78 -0.03
CA ASP A 48 11.53 -16.85 -1.14
C ASP A 48 10.22 -16.20 -0.70
N PHE A 49 9.27 -16.06 -1.62
CA PHE A 49 7.97 -15.42 -1.38
C PHE A 49 7.15 -16.08 -0.27
N LEU A 50 7.12 -17.43 -0.21
CA LEU A 50 6.38 -18.13 0.85
C LEU A 50 7.02 -17.93 2.22
N HIS A 51 8.35 -17.82 2.28
CA HIS A 51 9.06 -17.46 3.51
C HIS A 51 8.80 -16.00 3.89
N PHE A 52 8.78 -15.07 2.93
CA PHE A 52 8.40 -13.67 3.15
C PHE A 52 7.05 -13.56 3.87
N LEU A 53 5.99 -14.22 3.37
CA LEU A 53 4.67 -14.21 4.01
C LEU A 53 4.71 -14.69 5.47
N LYS A 54 5.52 -15.71 5.77
CA LYS A 54 5.68 -16.20 7.16
C LYS A 54 6.38 -15.19 8.05
N VAL A 55 7.40 -14.48 7.54
CA VAL A 55 8.08 -13.43 8.29
C VAL A 55 7.13 -12.26 8.52
N TYR A 56 6.35 -11.88 7.51
CA TYR A 56 5.29 -10.89 7.61
C TYR A 56 4.30 -11.23 8.73
N ASP A 57 3.70 -12.42 8.69
CA ASP A 57 2.77 -12.89 9.72
C ASP A 57 3.38 -12.83 11.13
N THR A 58 4.66 -13.23 11.25
CA THR A 58 5.39 -13.22 12.53
C THR A 58 5.51 -11.81 13.11
N LEU A 59 5.69 -10.79 12.26
CA LEU A 59 5.83 -9.40 12.70
C LEU A 59 4.49 -8.73 12.93
N ALA A 60 3.50 -8.99 12.08
CA ALA A 60 2.12 -8.57 12.31
C ALA A 60 1.59 -9.14 13.64
N ASP A 61 1.99 -10.37 14.01
CA ASP A 61 1.67 -10.98 15.29
C ASP A 61 2.23 -10.22 16.51
N LEU A 62 3.20 -9.32 16.34
CA LEU A 62 3.71 -8.47 17.43
C LEU A 62 2.72 -7.38 17.85
N ILE A 63 1.77 -7.03 16.98
CA ILE A 63 0.71 -6.06 17.26
C ILE A 63 -0.39 -6.77 18.06
N LYS A 64 -0.63 -6.34 19.30
CA LYS A 64 -1.59 -6.96 20.22
C LYS A 64 -2.67 -6.02 20.75
N THR A 65 -2.48 -4.72 20.63
CA THR A 65 -3.36 -3.70 21.19
C THR A 65 -3.59 -2.56 20.20
N PRO A 66 -4.68 -1.79 20.33
CA PRO A 66 -4.86 -0.57 19.55
C PRO A 66 -3.69 0.42 19.70
N GLU A 67 -3.04 0.48 20.86
CA GLU A 67 -1.85 1.31 21.09
C GLU A 67 -0.67 0.90 20.18
N ASP A 68 -0.52 -0.40 19.90
CA ASP A 68 0.49 -0.87 18.94
C ASP A 68 0.21 -0.34 17.53
N TYR A 69 -1.05 -0.34 17.09
CA TYR A 69 -1.44 0.24 15.80
C TYR A 69 -1.23 1.77 15.75
N TYR A 70 -1.43 2.46 16.86
CA TYR A 70 -1.08 3.88 16.97
C TYR A 70 0.42 4.09 16.72
N ASP A 71 1.29 3.33 17.40
CA ASP A 71 2.74 3.49 17.28
C ASP A 71 3.25 3.15 15.88
N VAL A 72 2.77 2.05 15.28
CA VAL A 72 3.10 1.66 13.90
C VAL A 72 2.75 2.77 12.92
N THR A 73 1.54 3.31 13.02
CA THR A 73 1.06 4.36 12.12
C THR A 73 1.84 5.66 12.33
N PHE A 74 2.00 6.09 13.58
CA PHE A 74 2.65 7.38 13.90
C PHE A 74 4.14 7.36 13.57
N GLU A 75 4.85 6.27 13.88
CA GLU A 75 6.28 6.14 13.56
C GLU A 75 6.51 6.23 12.06
N TYR A 76 5.74 5.48 11.26
CA TYR A 76 5.88 5.46 9.81
C TYR A 76 5.60 6.83 9.17
N LEU A 77 4.48 7.47 9.52
CA LEU A 77 4.14 8.79 8.99
C LEU A 77 5.16 9.86 9.40
N LYS A 78 5.64 9.83 10.65
CA LYS A 78 6.68 10.74 11.14
C LYS A 78 7.97 10.59 10.34
N GLU A 79 8.46 9.36 10.14
CA GLU A 79 9.69 9.11 9.40
C GLU A 79 9.59 9.58 7.95
N LEU A 80 8.46 9.32 7.30
CA LEU A 80 8.21 9.76 5.93
C LEU A 80 8.11 11.29 5.81
N ALA A 81 7.45 11.95 6.77
CA ALA A 81 7.31 13.40 6.77
C ALA A 81 8.66 14.13 6.92
N LEU A 82 9.56 13.57 7.73
CA LEU A 82 10.94 14.08 7.88
C LEU A 82 11.76 13.99 6.58
N GLU A 83 11.31 13.19 5.61
CA GLU A 83 11.91 13.00 4.30
C GLU A 83 11.03 13.55 3.16
N ASP A 84 10.28 14.64 3.43
CA ASP A 84 9.47 15.38 2.46
C ASP A 84 8.28 14.60 1.85
N THR A 85 7.80 13.56 2.52
CA THR A 85 6.55 12.90 2.13
C THR A 85 5.36 13.69 2.68
N ILE A 86 4.39 13.97 1.81
CA ILE A 86 3.24 14.83 2.15
C ILE A 86 1.92 14.05 2.22
N TYR A 87 1.87 12.85 1.66
CA TYR A 87 0.65 12.04 1.59
C TYR A 87 0.94 10.54 1.57
N VAL A 88 0.16 9.77 2.32
CA VAL A 88 0.26 8.30 2.37
C VAL A 88 -1.12 7.67 2.50
N GLU A 89 -1.41 6.64 1.70
CA GLU A 89 -2.49 5.69 1.92
C GLU A 89 -1.93 4.34 2.34
N MET A 90 -2.32 3.87 3.52
CA MET A 90 -1.83 2.62 4.08
C MET A 90 -2.93 1.55 4.01
N MET A 91 -2.57 0.38 3.53
CA MET A 91 -3.43 -0.79 3.49
C MET A 91 -3.42 -1.46 4.85
N TYR A 92 -4.61 -1.61 5.42
CA TYR A 92 -4.84 -2.22 6.71
C TYR A 92 -5.75 -3.43 6.53
N SER A 93 -5.37 -4.58 7.08
CA SER A 93 -6.15 -5.81 6.95
C SER A 93 -6.93 -6.11 8.24
N PRO A 94 -8.26 -5.86 8.29
CA PRO A 94 -9.06 -6.10 9.49
C PRO A 94 -9.00 -7.55 9.99
N ASP A 95 -9.06 -8.54 9.08
CA ASP A 95 -9.04 -9.96 9.47
C ASP A 95 -7.74 -10.34 10.20
N HIS A 96 -6.60 -9.84 9.73
CA HIS A 96 -5.31 -10.02 10.40
C HIS A 96 -5.29 -9.30 11.75
N ALA A 97 -5.67 -8.02 11.77
CA ALA A 97 -5.71 -7.22 12.99
C ALA A 97 -6.57 -7.83 14.10
N GLU A 98 -7.77 -8.29 13.77
CA GLU A 98 -8.69 -8.90 14.73
C GLU A 98 -8.15 -10.24 15.24
N LYS A 99 -7.52 -11.03 14.37
CA LYS A 99 -6.85 -12.27 14.75
C LYS A 99 -5.69 -12.03 15.72
N THR A 100 -4.89 -10.98 15.50
CA THR A 100 -3.70 -10.72 16.31
C THR A 100 -4.01 -10.03 17.64
N THR A 101 -4.93 -9.06 17.65
CA THR A 101 -5.30 -8.29 18.85
C THR A 101 -6.44 -8.89 19.66
N GLY A 102 -7.29 -9.73 19.04
CA GLY A 102 -8.52 -10.24 19.66
C GLY A 102 -9.57 -9.16 19.93
N ALA A 103 -9.40 -7.95 19.38
CA ALA A 103 -10.32 -6.83 19.52
C ALA A 103 -10.99 -6.51 18.19
N PRO A 104 -12.25 -6.01 18.20
CA PRO A 104 -12.91 -5.54 16.99
C PRO A 104 -12.08 -4.48 16.27
N SER A 105 -12.03 -4.56 14.93
CA SER A 105 -11.18 -3.70 14.11
C SER A 105 -11.43 -2.20 14.32
N ILE A 106 -12.64 -1.80 14.71
CA ILE A 106 -12.97 -0.39 15.04
C ILE A 106 -12.04 0.21 16.10
N ASN A 107 -11.62 -0.55 17.10
CA ASN A 107 -10.72 -0.04 18.15
C ASN A 107 -9.34 0.26 17.58
N ASN A 108 -8.85 -0.60 16.69
CA ASN A 108 -7.58 -0.41 16.01
C ASN A 108 -7.66 0.80 15.07
N LEU A 109 -8.74 0.92 14.28
CA LEU A 109 -8.95 2.04 13.37
C LEU A 109 -9.06 3.39 14.08
N GLU A 110 -9.67 3.45 15.27
CA GLU A 110 -9.70 4.67 16.09
C GLU A 110 -8.30 5.07 16.58
N ALA A 111 -7.45 4.10 16.93
CA ALA A 111 -6.06 4.36 17.29
C ALA A 111 -5.23 4.81 16.08
N ILE A 112 -5.44 4.21 14.90
CA ILE A 112 -4.83 4.62 13.63
C ILE A 112 -5.27 6.05 13.26
N GLN A 113 -6.56 6.37 13.37
CA GLN A 113 -7.08 7.72 13.17
C GLN A 113 -6.34 8.73 14.06
N LYS A 114 -6.23 8.43 15.36
CA LYS A 114 -5.50 9.29 16.28
C LYS A 114 -4.04 9.49 15.87
N ALA A 115 -3.36 8.44 15.43
CA ALA A 115 -1.98 8.53 14.96
C ALA A 115 -1.85 9.40 13.70
N ILE A 116 -2.79 9.28 12.76
CA ILE A 116 -2.86 10.12 11.57
C ILE A 116 -3.07 11.59 11.94
N ASP A 117 -4.00 11.89 12.85
CA ASP A 117 -4.28 13.26 13.28
C ASP A 117 -3.06 13.89 13.98
N ASP A 118 -2.43 13.14 14.89
CA ASP A 118 -1.21 13.56 15.58
C ASP A 118 -0.04 13.77 14.60
N ALA A 119 0.11 12.91 13.59
CA ALA A 119 1.14 13.06 12.56
C ALA A 119 0.88 14.27 11.66
N GLN A 120 -0.38 14.52 11.29
CA GLN A 120 -0.76 15.69 10.52
C GLN A 120 -0.50 16.99 11.29
N GLU A 121 -0.85 17.04 12.57
CA GLU A 121 -0.62 18.21 13.43
C GLU A 121 0.88 18.49 13.61
N LYS A 122 1.69 17.46 13.89
CA LYS A 122 3.10 17.61 14.27
C LYS A 122 4.06 17.67 13.08
N HIS A 123 3.68 17.07 11.95
CA HIS A 123 4.58 16.85 10.81
C HIS A 123 3.98 17.22 9.44
N ASP A 124 2.74 17.74 9.40
CA ASP A 124 2.09 18.24 8.17
C ASP A 124 2.01 17.20 7.02
N ILE A 125 1.87 15.92 7.40
CA ILE A 125 1.65 14.78 6.50
C ILE A 125 0.20 14.30 6.59
N VAL A 126 -0.43 13.99 5.47
CA VAL A 126 -1.80 13.49 5.41
C VAL A 126 -1.80 11.98 5.24
N GLY A 127 -2.41 11.26 6.19
CA GLY A 127 -2.57 9.80 6.13
C GLY A 127 -4.00 9.36 5.84
N ARG A 128 -4.17 8.24 5.14
CA ARG A 128 -5.46 7.56 4.92
C ARG A 128 -5.32 6.05 5.01
N ILE A 129 -6.44 5.36 5.17
CA ILE A 129 -6.53 3.92 5.27
C ILE A 129 -7.37 3.33 4.14
N ILE A 130 -6.85 2.24 3.58
CA ILE A 130 -7.55 1.33 2.68
C ILE A 130 -7.83 0.04 3.46
N LEU A 131 -9.10 -0.31 3.62
CA LEU A 131 -9.47 -1.60 4.20
C LEU A 131 -9.19 -2.69 3.16
N THR A 132 -8.19 -3.53 3.42
CA THR A 132 -7.77 -4.56 2.48
C THR A 132 -8.28 -5.92 2.93
N ALA A 133 -9.18 -6.51 2.14
CA ALA A 133 -9.62 -7.88 2.35
C ALA A 133 -8.54 -8.88 1.89
N VAL A 134 -8.48 -10.02 2.58
CA VAL A 134 -7.54 -11.10 2.26
C VAL A 134 -8.23 -12.12 1.38
N ARG A 135 -7.84 -12.20 0.10
CA ARG A 135 -8.60 -12.99 -0.90
C ARG A 135 -8.72 -14.48 -0.57
N HIS A 136 -7.68 -15.08 0.01
CA HIS A 136 -7.71 -16.50 0.36
C HIS A 136 -8.52 -16.83 1.62
N PHE A 137 -9.03 -15.82 2.35
CA PHE A 137 -10.04 -16.03 3.40
C PHE A 137 -11.47 -16.13 2.81
N GLY A 138 -11.62 -15.88 1.51
CA GLY A 138 -12.85 -16.10 0.77
C GLY A 138 -13.80 -14.89 0.75
N GLN A 139 -14.80 -14.99 -0.12
CA GLN A 139 -15.76 -13.90 -0.38
C GLN A 139 -16.57 -13.51 0.85
N ASP A 140 -16.91 -14.49 1.70
CA ASP A 140 -17.67 -14.20 2.92
C ASP A 140 -16.86 -13.36 3.91
N ALA A 141 -15.53 -13.54 3.97
CA ALA A 141 -14.65 -12.71 4.79
C ALA A 141 -14.61 -11.27 4.28
N SER A 142 -14.42 -11.06 2.98
CA SER A 142 -14.42 -9.71 2.41
C SER A 142 -15.77 -9.00 2.60
N ILE A 143 -16.90 -9.72 2.49
CA ILE A 143 -18.23 -9.17 2.77
C ILE A 143 -18.36 -8.78 4.25
N ARG A 144 -17.80 -9.58 5.18
CA ARG A 144 -17.81 -9.24 6.62
C ARG A 144 -17.03 -7.96 6.88
N VAL A 145 -15.84 -7.78 6.30
CA VAL A 145 -15.05 -6.54 6.43
C VAL A 145 -15.89 -5.31 6.11
N VAL A 146 -16.56 -5.31 4.96
CA VAL A 146 -17.39 -4.17 4.53
C VAL A 146 -18.63 -3.98 5.42
N LYS A 147 -19.24 -5.08 5.89
CA LYS A 147 -20.38 -5.01 6.84
C LYS A 147 -19.99 -4.45 8.19
N GLU A 148 -18.79 -4.71 8.68
CA GLU A 148 -18.32 -4.12 9.94
C GLU A 148 -18.02 -2.63 9.75
N ALA A 149 -17.38 -2.26 8.64
CA ALA A 149 -17.13 -0.86 8.29
C ALA A 149 -18.42 -0.04 8.14
N SER A 150 -19.50 -0.61 7.60
CA SER A 150 -20.78 0.09 7.42
C SER A 150 -21.49 0.45 8.73
N LYS A 151 -21.16 -0.22 9.85
CA LYS A 151 -21.73 0.10 11.17
C LYS A 151 -21.20 1.43 11.70
N LYS A 152 -19.91 1.71 11.45
CA LYS A 152 -19.24 2.94 11.84
C LYS A 152 -17.98 3.12 10.99
N LEU A 153 -18.07 4.02 10.02
CA LEU A 153 -16.92 4.35 9.17
C LEU A 153 -16.02 5.36 9.91
N VAL A 154 -14.76 4.98 10.13
CA VAL A 154 -13.75 5.88 10.73
C VAL A 154 -13.24 6.85 9.65
N PRO A 155 -13.10 8.16 9.93
CA PRO A 155 -12.81 9.16 8.89
C PRO A 155 -11.55 8.92 8.04
N CYS A 156 -10.52 8.29 8.60
CA CYS A 156 -9.30 7.95 7.87
C CYS A 156 -9.51 6.87 6.81
N VAL A 157 -10.57 6.05 6.94
CA VAL A 157 -10.92 5.00 5.98
C VAL A 157 -11.57 5.63 4.76
N THR A 158 -10.87 5.58 3.63
CA THR A 158 -11.29 6.22 2.37
C THR A 158 -11.34 5.27 1.19
N GLY A 159 -10.81 4.06 1.34
CA GLY A 159 -10.94 3.06 0.30
C GLY A 159 -11.02 1.62 0.78
N PHE A 160 -11.25 0.75 -0.19
CA PHE A 160 -11.33 -0.69 -0.04
C PHE A 160 -10.43 -1.37 -1.06
N GLY A 161 -9.76 -2.43 -0.63
CA GLY A 161 -8.73 -3.14 -1.37
C GLY A 161 -8.83 -4.65 -1.24
N LEU A 162 -7.98 -5.35 -2.00
CA LEU A 162 -7.85 -6.80 -1.95
C LEU A 162 -6.39 -7.20 -2.19
N GLY A 163 -5.81 -7.94 -1.24
CA GLY A 163 -4.44 -8.47 -1.27
C GLY A 163 -4.40 -9.99 -1.10
N GLY A 164 -3.21 -10.59 -1.07
CA GLY A 164 -2.97 -12.04 -0.88
C GLY A 164 -2.85 -12.84 -2.19
N ASP A 165 -3.00 -14.17 -2.10
CA ASP A 165 -2.80 -15.16 -3.20
C ASP A 165 -3.58 -14.87 -4.51
N GLU A 166 -2.94 -14.12 -5.41
CA GLU A 166 -3.56 -13.54 -6.60
C GLU A 166 -4.01 -14.59 -7.60
N ILE A 167 -3.21 -15.65 -7.77
CA ILE A 167 -3.38 -16.67 -8.81
C ILE A 167 -4.63 -17.51 -8.53
N ASN A 168 -4.86 -17.90 -7.28
CA ASN A 168 -5.91 -18.85 -6.93
C ASN A 168 -7.27 -18.18 -6.61
N PHE A 169 -7.29 -16.87 -6.37
CA PHE A 169 -8.48 -16.13 -5.94
C PHE A 169 -8.70 -14.91 -6.84
N PRO A 170 -9.30 -15.08 -8.03
CA PRO A 170 -9.42 -14.01 -9.01
C PRO A 170 -10.37 -12.89 -8.55
N PRO A 171 -10.13 -11.63 -8.96
CA PRO A 171 -10.86 -10.45 -8.50
C PRO A 171 -12.39 -10.55 -8.65
N LYS A 172 -12.88 -11.19 -9.72
CA LYS A 172 -14.33 -11.33 -10.01
C LYS A 172 -15.13 -11.98 -8.88
N LEU A 173 -14.51 -12.82 -8.06
CA LEU A 173 -15.16 -13.46 -6.92
C LEU A 173 -15.61 -12.42 -5.88
N PHE A 174 -14.89 -11.30 -5.77
CA PHE A 174 -15.09 -10.32 -4.70
C PHE A 174 -16.02 -9.17 -5.09
N LYS A 175 -16.64 -9.24 -6.29
CA LYS A 175 -17.54 -8.21 -6.84
C LYS A 175 -18.58 -7.72 -5.83
N ARG A 176 -19.17 -8.62 -5.05
CA ARG A 176 -20.17 -8.26 -4.04
C ARG A 176 -19.62 -7.36 -2.94
N ALA A 177 -18.45 -7.69 -2.38
CA ALA A 177 -17.83 -6.88 -1.33
C ALA A 177 -17.43 -5.50 -1.88
N TYR A 178 -16.86 -5.46 -3.08
CA TYR A 178 -16.50 -4.21 -3.76
C TYR A 178 -17.71 -3.32 -4.05
N GLN A 179 -18.82 -3.87 -4.53
CA GLN A 179 -20.06 -3.10 -4.72
C GLN A 179 -20.54 -2.52 -3.38
N MET A 180 -20.53 -3.33 -2.32
CA MET A 180 -20.92 -2.86 -0.98
C MET A 180 -20.00 -1.74 -0.48
N ALA A 181 -18.69 -1.82 -0.73
CA ALA A 181 -17.75 -0.77 -0.32
C ALA A 181 -17.98 0.53 -1.08
N ASN A 182 -18.18 0.43 -2.40
CA ASN A 182 -18.51 1.57 -3.25
C ASN A 182 -19.86 2.22 -2.85
N ASP A 183 -20.86 1.42 -2.47
CA ASP A 183 -22.16 1.92 -1.98
C ASP A 183 -22.03 2.68 -0.64
N LEU A 184 -20.96 2.43 0.14
CA LEU A 184 -20.61 3.20 1.34
C LEU A 184 -19.85 4.50 1.03
N GLY A 185 -19.53 4.76 -0.24
CA GLY A 185 -18.72 5.89 -0.67
C GLY A 185 -17.21 5.66 -0.56
N LEU A 186 -16.76 4.42 -0.38
CA LEU A 186 -15.33 4.09 -0.42
C LEU A 186 -14.85 3.94 -1.86
N GLU A 187 -13.71 4.54 -2.15
CA GLU A 187 -12.99 4.33 -3.39
C GLU A 187 -12.34 2.94 -3.40
N CYS A 188 -12.04 2.39 -4.58
CA CYS A 188 -11.58 1.00 -4.69
C CYS A 188 -10.25 0.87 -5.43
N THR A 189 -9.35 0.05 -4.86
CA THR A 189 -8.12 -0.45 -5.48
C THR A 189 -8.08 -1.98 -5.39
N VAL A 190 -7.15 -2.64 -6.08
CA VAL A 190 -7.00 -4.11 -6.07
C VAL A 190 -5.58 -4.49 -6.46
N HIS A 191 -4.95 -5.44 -5.75
CA HIS A 191 -3.74 -6.07 -6.29
C HIS A 191 -4.14 -6.94 -7.48
N ALA A 192 -3.65 -6.60 -8.67
CA ALA A 192 -3.86 -7.37 -9.88
C ALA A 192 -2.69 -7.15 -10.86
N GLY A 193 -2.32 -8.18 -11.61
CA GLY A 193 -1.19 -8.13 -12.52
C GLY A 193 0.16 -8.02 -11.82
N GLU A 194 0.30 -8.62 -10.63
CA GLU A 194 1.60 -8.78 -9.98
C GLU A 194 2.16 -10.17 -10.32
N PHE A 195 1.55 -11.21 -9.77
CA PHE A 195 1.87 -12.61 -10.01
C PHE A 195 0.93 -13.27 -11.03
N ALA A 196 -0.34 -12.87 -11.05
CA ALA A 196 -1.29 -13.37 -12.04
C ALA A 196 -1.13 -12.63 -13.38
N PRO A 197 -1.45 -13.27 -14.52
CA PRO A 197 -1.32 -12.65 -15.83
C PRO A 197 -2.28 -11.45 -15.99
N ALA A 198 -2.03 -10.64 -17.02
CA ALA A 198 -2.84 -9.45 -17.34
C ALA A 198 -4.35 -9.72 -17.51
N SER A 199 -4.77 -10.96 -17.80
CA SER A 199 -6.18 -11.34 -17.81
C SER A 199 -6.85 -11.14 -16.43
N GLY A 200 -6.12 -11.30 -15.33
CA GLY A 200 -6.62 -10.98 -13.98
C GLY A 200 -6.90 -9.49 -13.81
N MET A 201 -6.10 -8.62 -14.42
CA MET A 201 -6.35 -7.17 -14.44
C MET A 201 -7.59 -6.83 -15.27
N ILE A 202 -7.76 -7.46 -16.43
CA ILE A 202 -8.96 -7.30 -17.26
C ILE A 202 -10.20 -7.72 -16.46
N GLU A 203 -10.19 -8.89 -15.82
CA GLU A 203 -11.28 -9.33 -14.96
C GLU A 203 -11.57 -8.32 -13.83
N ALA A 204 -10.53 -7.74 -13.22
CA ALA A 204 -10.70 -6.71 -12.20
C ALA A 204 -11.42 -5.47 -12.74
N MET A 205 -10.95 -4.93 -13.88
CA MET A 205 -11.53 -3.75 -14.51
C MET A 205 -12.97 -3.98 -15.00
N GLU A 206 -13.31 -5.19 -15.44
CA GLU A 206 -14.68 -5.53 -15.88
C GLU A 206 -15.66 -5.70 -14.73
N ASN A 207 -15.19 -6.17 -13.57
CA ASN A 207 -16.07 -6.64 -12.50
C ASN A 207 -16.10 -5.75 -11.27
N LEU A 208 -15.08 -4.93 -11.05
CA LEU A 208 -14.91 -4.14 -9.83
C LEU A 208 -14.96 -2.63 -10.14
N PRO A 209 -15.54 -1.79 -9.25
CA PRO A 209 -15.59 -0.34 -9.40
C PRO A 209 -14.26 0.31 -8.99
N ILE A 210 -13.14 -0.18 -9.52
CA ILE A 210 -11.79 0.26 -9.12
C ILE A 210 -11.35 1.53 -9.87
N LYS A 211 -10.55 2.35 -9.18
CA LYS A 211 -9.84 3.51 -9.76
C LYS A 211 -8.35 3.30 -9.87
N ARG A 212 -7.81 2.30 -9.16
CA ARG A 212 -6.39 1.97 -9.15
C ARG A 212 -6.17 0.47 -9.15
N ILE A 213 -5.01 0.04 -9.62
CA ILE A 213 -4.53 -1.33 -9.55
C ILE A 213 -3.16 -1.32 -8.86
N GLY A 214 -3.05 -2.08 -7.77
CA GLY A 214 -1.79 -2.39 -7.11
C GLY A 214 -0.88 -3.22 -8.02
N HIS A 215 0.35 -2.75 -8.19
CA HIS A 215 1.35 -3.23 -9.14
C HIS A 215 0.95 -3.06 -10.61
N GLY A 216 0.12 -3.95 -11.16
CA GLY A 216 -0.30 -3.94 -12.57
C GLY A 216 0.82 -4.19 -13.59
N VAL A 217 2.00 -4.64 -13.13
CA VAL A 217 3.21 -4.76 -13.94
C VAL A 217 3.11 -5.80 -15.07
N GLN A 218 2.27 -6.83 -14.90
CA GLN A 218 2.03 -7.85 -15.93
C GLN A 218 1.25 -7.31 -17.14
N SER A 219 0.63 -6.13 -17.04
CA SER A 219 -0.02 -5.48 -18.20
C SER A 219 0.96 -5.19 -19.33
N ILE A 220 2.27 -5.10 -19.06
CA ILE A 220 3.27 -4.84 -20.11
C ILE A 220 3.29 -5.93 -21.20
N TYR A 221 2.80 -7.13 -20.88
CA TYR A 221 2.69 -8.24 -21.83
C TYR A 221 1.34 -8.30 -22.56
N SER A 222 0.46 -7.33 -22.33
CA SER A 222 -0.87 -7.27 -22.91
C SER A 222 -1.22 -5.83 -23.33
N PRO A 223 -1.08 -5.50 -24.63
CA PRO A 223 -1.50 -4.19 -25.16
C PRO A 223 -2.98 -3.89 -24.89
N GLU A 224 -3.83 -4.93 -24.85
CA GLU A 224 -5.24 -4.81 -24.48
C GLU A 224 -5.41 -4.33 -23.03
N ALA A 225 -4.66 -4.91 -22.09
CA ALA A 225 -4.73 -4.49 -20.70
C ALA A 225 -4.26 -3.03 -20.53
N VAL A 226 -3.17 -2.63 -21.19
CA VAL A 226 -2.69 -1.24 -21.13
C VAL A 226 -3.70 -0.27 -21.76
N ALA A 227 -4.31 -0.63 -22.90
CA ALA A 227 -5.36 0.17 -23.51
C ALA A 227 -6.55 0.35 -22.55
N MET A 228 -7.01 -0.74 -21.93
CA MET A 228 -8.14 -0.71 -21.01
C MET A 228 -7.86 0.10 -19.73
N VAL A 229 -6.63 0.04 -19.19
CA VAL A 229 -6.19 0.88 -18.07
C VAL A 229 -6.32 2.37 -18.42
N LYS A 230 -5.89 2.76 -19.62
CA LYS A 230 -5.98 4.16 -20.09
C LYS A 230 -7.42 4.58 -20.38
N ASP A 231 -8.18 3.75 -21.08
CA ASP A 231 -9.57 4.04 -21.46
C ASP A 231 -10.48 4.19 -20.24
N ARG A 232 -10.19 3.48 -19.15
CA ARG A 232 -10.93 3.54 -17.89
C ARG A 232 -10.38 4.53 -16.88
N ASP A 233 -9.33 5.26 -17.24
CA ASP A 233 -8.67 6.23 -16.37
C ASP A 233 -8.24 5.60 -15.03
N ILE A 234 -7.53 4.48 -15.10
CA ILE A 234 -7.03 3.74 -13.93
C ILE A 234 -5.53 4.02 -13.75
N ALA A 235 -5.11 4.29 -12.51
CA ALA A 235 -3.69 4.40 -12.17
C ALA A 235 -3.10 3.07 -11.69
N LEU A 236 -1.81 2.85 -11.99
CA LEU A 236 -1.04 1.72 -11.46
C LEU A 236 -0.20 2.16 -10.25
N GLU A 237 -0.33 1.45 -9.14
CA GLU A 237 0.46 1.69 -7.94
C GLU A 237 1.72 0.81 -7.99
N VAL A 238 2.79 1.32 -8.60
CA VAL A 238 3.95 0.49 -8.97
C VAL A 238 4.99 0.47 -7.85
N CYS A 239 5.51 -0.71 -7.53
CA CYS A 239 6.45 -0.93 -6.41
C CYS A 239 7.77 -1.56 -6.92
N PRO A 240 8.68 -0.78 -7.54
CA PRO A 240 9.81 -1.34 -8.28
C PRO A 240 10.73 -2.25 -7.48
N SER A 241 11.13 -1.85 -6.25
CA SER A 241 11.99 -2.72 -5.42
C SER A 241 11.27 -3.99 -4.98
N SER A 242 9.98 -3.92 -4.65
CA SER A 242 9.17 -5.11 -4.35
C SER A 242 9.14 -6.06 -5.55
N ASN A 243 8.81 -5.56 -6.73
CA ASN A 243 8.73 -6.38 -7.94
C ASN A 243 10.08 -7.04 -8.29
N ILE A 244 11.20 -6.37 -8.01
CA ILE A 244 12.54 -6.95 -8.20
C ILE A 244 12.87 -7.98 -7.13
N GLN A 245 12.63 -7.65 -5.87
CA GLN A 245 13.01 -8.51 -4.74
C GLN A 245 12.18 -9.78 -4.64
N LEU A 246 10.93 -9.72 -5.09
CA LEU A 246 10.04 -10.88 -5.24
C LEU A 246 10.28 -11.65 -6.56
N GLY A 247 11.21 -11.21 -7.39
CA GLY A 247 11.68 -11.94 -8.57
C GLY A 247 10.83 -11.79 -9.83
N LEU A 248 9.93 -10.80 -9.88
CA LEU A 248 9.12 -10.52 -11.08
C LEU A 248 9.98 -9.90 -12.19
N PHE A 249 10.94 -9.06 -11.82
CA PHE A 249 11.92 -8.47 -12.74
C PHE A 249 13.33 -8.59 -12.17
N LYS A 250 14.34 -8.69 -13.03
CA LYS A 250 15.72 -8.93 -12.56
C LYS A 250 16.37 -7.68 -11.96
N ASN A 251 16.00 -6.50 -12.44
CA ASN A 251 16.61 -5.21 -12.09
C ASN A 251 15.75 -4.06 -12.64
N PHE A 252 16.09 -2.82 -12.26
CA PHE A 252 15.38 -1.62 -12.72
C PHE A 252 15.38 -1.44 -14.24
N THR A 253 16.45 -1.84 -14.94
CA THR A 253 16.55 -1.70 -16.41
C THR A 253 15.54 -2.59 -17.14
N GLU A 254 15.21 -3.76 -16.58
CA GLU A 254 14.22 -4.69 -17.13
C GLU A 254 12.79 -4.40 -16.63
N HIS A 255 12.63 -3.51 -15.65
CA HIS A 255 11.35 -3.19 -15.04
C HIS A 255 10.48 -2.26 -15.94
N PRO A 256 9.14 -2.47 -16.04
CA PRO A 256 8.28 -1.80 -17.04
C PRO A 256 7.93 -0.34 -16.72
N PHE A 257 8.40 0.20 -15.59
CA PHE A 257 8.07 1.54 -15.11
C PHE A 257 8.24 2.64 -16.18
N PRO A 258 9.35 2.73 -16.94
CA PRO A 258 9.49 3.76 -17.97
C PRO A 258 8.49 3.60 -19.11
N LYS A 259 8.21 2.36 -19.52
CA LYS A 259 7.28 2.06 -20.62
C LYS A 259 5.87 2.50 -20.28
N PHE A 260 5.43 2.32 -19.03
CA PHE A 260 4.12 2.83 -18.60
C PHE A 260 4.02 4.35 -18.73
N LEU A 261 5.05 5.09 -18.32
CA LEU A 261 5.09 6.55 -18.51
C LEU A 261 5.08 6.94 -19.99
N GLU A 262 5.90 6.29 -20.81
CA GLU A 262 5.96 6.52 -22.26
C GLU A 262 4.62 6.25 -22.96
N GLU A 263 3.88 5.24 -22.51
CA GLU A 263 2.55 4.89 -23.03
C GLU A 263 1.41 5.77 -22.46
N GLY A 264 1.72 6.71 -21.57
CA GLY A 264 0.77 7.64 -20.97
C GLY A 264 -0.05 7.06 -19.81
N VAL A 265 0.32 5.88 -19.30
CA VAL A 265 -0.30 5.27 -18.12
C VAL A 265 0.02 6.10 -16.88
N LYS A 266 -0.99 6.32 -16.03
CA LYS A 266 -0.81 7.03 -14.77
C LYS A 266 -0.22 6.07 -13.75
N ILE A 267 0.85 6.48 -13.09
CA ILE A 267 1.54 5.65 -12.11
C ILE A 267 1.88 6.43 -10.85
N SER A 268 1.96 5.73 -9.73
CA SER A 268 2.60 6.17 -8.50
C SER A 268 3.78 5.26 -8.14
N ILE A 269 4.66 5.74 -7.27
CA ILE A 269 5.73 4.95 -6.66
C ILE A 269 5.26 4.51 -5.27
N GLY A 270 5.28 3.21 -4.99
CA GLY A 270 5.01 2.65 -3.66
C GLY A 270 6.20 1.83 -3.15
N SER A 271 6.33 1.74 -1.83
CA SER A 271 7.35 0.93 -1.16
C SER A 271 6.87 -0.46 -0.75
N ASP A 272 5.54 -0.70 -0.79
CA ASP A 272 4.90 -1.99 -0.52
C ASP A 272 5.10 -2.46 0.94
N ASP A 273 6.17 -3.21 1.20
CA ASP A 273 6.57 -3.68 2.52
C ASP A 273 8.02 -3.22 2.85
N PRO A 274 8.25 -1.92 3.12
CA PRO A 274 9.57 -1.29 3.00
C PRO A 274 10.74 -2.01 3.69
N PRO A 275 10.67 -2.40 4.99
CA PRO A 275 11.73 -3.16 5.66
C PRO A 275 12.00 -4.54 5.04
N PHE A 276 10.99 -5.17 4.42
CA PHE A 276 11.15 -6.43 3.70
C PHE A 276 11.79 -6.21 2.33
N MET A 277 11.57 -5.05 1.72
CA MET A 277 12.13 -4.68 0.42
C MET A 277 13.47 -3.93 0.54
N SER A 278 14.06 -3.94 1.74
CA SER A 278 15.29 -3.21 2.09
C SER A 278 15.28 -1.77 1.56
N THR A 279 14.16 -1.07 1.75
CA THR A 279 13.89 0.26 1.19
C THR A 279 13.00 1.10 2.10
N THR A 280 12.78 2.35 1.69
CA THR A 280 11.78 3.28 2.20
C THR A 280 11.20 4.06 1.01
N LEU A 281 10.05 4.72 1.14
CA LEU A 281 9.52 5.55 0.05
C LEU A 281 10.54 6.61 -0.46
N PRO A 282 11.26 7.35 0.40
CA PRO A 282 12.33 8.24 -0.06
C PRO A 282 13.42 7.54 -0.86
N GLU A 283 13.76 6.32 -0.47
CA GLU A 283 14.74 5.51 -1.19
C GLU A 283 14.19 5.00 -2.53
N GLU A 284 12.91 4.60 -2.62
CA GLU A 284 12.26 4.24 -3.88
C GLU A 284 12.28 5.40 -4.88
N TYR A 285 11.95 6.62 -4.42
CA TYR A 285 12.05 7.82 -5.25
C TYR A 285 13.48 8.05 -5.75
N LYS A 286 14.50 7.92 -4.89
CA LYS A 286 15.92 8.04 -5.27
C LYS A 286 16.34 6.98 -6.27
N ARG A 287 15.92 5.72 -6.06
CA ARG A 287 16.23 4.57 -6.94
C ARG A 287 15.62 4.76 -8.32
N VAL A 288 14.33 5.10 -8.39
CA VAL A 288 13.61 5.37 -9.66
C VAL A 288 14.28 6.54 -10.38
N GLN A 289 14.50 7.67 -9.70
CA GLN A 289 15.12 8.85 -10.29
C GLN A 289 16.50 8.53 -10.88
N LYS A 290 17.34 7.83 -10.11
CA LYS A 290 18.69 7.45 -10.52
C LYS A 290 18.69 6.41 -11.64
N ALA A 291 17.86 5.38 -11.55
CA ALA A 291 17.86 4.27 -12.50
C ALA A 291 17.41 4.70 -13.89
N TYR A 292 16.43 5.61 -13.97
CA TYR A 292 15.87 6.07 -15.24
C TYR A 292 16.33 7.48 -15.64
N GLN A 293 17.23 8.07 -14.86
CA GLN A 293 17.80 9.40 -15.10
C GLN A 293 16.73 10.49 -15.25
N TYR A 294 15.65 10.38 -14.46
CA TYR A 294 14.57 11.36 -14.45
C TYR A 294 15.00 12.64 -13.76
N ASP A 295 14.61 13.77 -14.34
CA ASP A 295 14.76 15.07 -13.73
C ASP A 295 13.72 15.30 -12.63
N ASP A 296 13.93 16.35 -11.83
CA ASP A 296 13.02 16.70 -10.74
C ASP A 296 11.61 16.99 -11.25
N ALA A 297 11.47 17.53 -12.47
CA ALA A 297 10.17 17.81 -13.08
C ALA A 297 9.37 16.51 -13.35
N THR A 298 10.03 15.49 -13.88
CA THR A 298 9.43 14.17 -14.10
C THR A 298 9.04 13.53 -12.77
N MET A 299 9.91 13.60 -11.75
CA MET A 299 9.61 13.05 -10.43
C MET A 299 8.45 13.77 -9.74
N ASN A 300 8.39 15.10 -9.83
CA ASN A 300 7.26 15.88 -9.33
C ASN A 300 5.97 15.53 -10.07
N ARG A 301 6.03 15.28 -11.39
CA ARG A 301 4.87 14.84 -12.17
C ARG A 301 4.35 13.47 -11.73
N ILE A 302 5.24 12.56 -11.33
CA ILE A 302 4.85 11.26 -10.75
C ILE A 302 4.15 11.47 -9.41
N THR A 303 4.66 12.35 -8.54
CA THR A 303 3.96 12.71 -7.29
C THR A 303 2.61 13.35 -7.57
N GLU A 304 2.49 14.25 -8.55
CA GLU A 304 1.20 14.83 -8.94
C GLU A 304 0.21 13.76 -9.40
N MET A 305 0.66 12.78 -10.19
CA MET A 305 -0.19 11.65 -10.58
C MET A 305 -0.65 10.86 -9.36
N ALA A 306 0.23 10.60 -8.38
CA ALA A 306 -0.20 9.96 -7.14
C ALA A 306 -1.29 10.80 -6.42
N ILE A 307 -1.16 12.12 -6.36
CA ILE A 307 -2.19 12.98 -5.75
C ILE A 307 -3.48 13.04 -6.59
N ASP A 308 -3.41 12.96 -7.92
CA ASP A 308 -4.59 12.91 -8.80
C ASP A 308 -5.50 11.72 -8.45
N TYR A 309 -4.90 10.58 -8.13
CA TYR A 309 -5.59 9.31 -7.79
C TYR A 309 -5.66 9.02 -6.29
N ALA A 310 -5.29 9.99 -5.45
CA ALA A 310 -5.47 9.88 -4.01
C ALA A 310 -6.97 9.83 -3.65
N PHE A 311 -7.34 8.97 -2.71
CA PHE A 311 -8.70 8.80 -2.19
C PHE A 311 -9.00 9.87 -1.12
N VAL A 312 -8.93 11.12 -1.55
CA VAL A 312 -9.26 12.31 -0.75
C VAL A 312 -10.08 13.28 -1.58
N ASP A 313 -10.73 14.22 -0.91
CA ASP A 313 -11.50 15.26 -1.57
C ASP A 313 -10.59 16.21 -2.39
N GLU A 314 -11.20 16.89 -3.36
CA GLU A 314 -10.50 17.81 -4.27
C GLU A 314 -9.83 18.99 -3.55
N GLN A 315 -10.34 19.43 -2.40
CA GLN A 315 -9.71 20.49 -1.62
C GLN A 315 -8.39 20.00 -1.02
N THR A 316 -8.37 18.77 -0.51
CA THR A 316 -7.15 18.11 -0.01
C THR A 316 -6.14 17.91 -1.14
N LYS A 317 -6.56 17.39 -2.31
CA LYS A 317 -5.67 17.26 -3.48
C LYS A 317 -5.05 18.59 -3.90
N LYS A 318 -5.84 19.67 -3.94
CA LYS A 318 -5.35 21.01 -4.27
C LYS A 318 -4.25 21.47 -3.30
N LYS A 319 -4.48 21.34 -1.98
CA LYS A 319 -3.48 21.69 -0.96
C LYS A 319 -2.19 20.88 -1.10
N LEU A 320 -2.30 19.58 -1.39
CA LEU A 320 -1.13 18.72 -1.59
C LEU A 320 -0.33 19.12 -2.83
N LYS A 321 -0.99 19.45 -3.95
CA LYS A 321 -0.32 19.95 -5.17
C LYS A 321 0.33 21.32 -4.98
N GLU A 322 -0.24 22.20 -4.16
CA GLU A 322 0.40 23.46 -3.80
C GLU A 322 1.75 23.22 -3.11
N LYS A 323 1.88 22.16 -2.28
CA LYS A 323 3.16 21.79 -1.64
C LYS A 323 4.22 21.28 -2.62
N ILE A 324 3.83 20.73 -3.78
CA ILE A 324 4.78 20.24 -4.81
C ILE A 324 5.40 21.43 -5.57
N ASN A 325 4.62 22.50 -5.75
CA ASN A 325 5.03 23.68 -6.51
C ASN A 325 5.79 24.74 -5.68
N ASN A 326 5.73 24.62 -4.35
CA ASN A 326 6.35 25.53 -3.37
C ASN A 326 7.64 24.95 -2.77
#